data_AF-A0A1U8II76-F1
#
_entry.id   AF-A0A1U8II76-F1
#
_cell.length_a   1.000
_cell.length_b   1.000
_cell.length_c   1.000
_cell.angle_alpha   90.00
_cell.angle_beta   90.00
_cell.angle_gamma   90.00
#
_symmetry.space_group_name_H-M   'P 1'
#
loop_
_entity.id
_entity.type
_entity.pdbx_description
1 polymer ?
#
loop_
_entity_poly.entity_id
_entity_poly.type
_entity_poly.pdbx_seq_one_letter_code
_entity_poly.pdbx_strand_id
1 'polypeptide(L)'
;MHCTTAHVRSHLSQVKTVVIGLGAGLLPMFLHGCMQSMQIEGVELDPVMLNLARDYFGFTEDKRMKVHIADGIQFVRDYRNLFSAGNEVLLSSNGSCKLSDAESRSTAIDIIIVDVDSSDSSSGLRCPAADFVEDSFLQNVKDTLSEQGLFVINLVSRSPAIKDAVVSRMKEVFSHLFCIQLEGEVNLVLFGLCSESHIEEDCIPDAALKLDKLLKSEHPEISQSITDAAKKLKRLK
;
A
#
# COMPACT_ATOMS: atom_id res chain seq x y z
N MET A 1 -3.03 -39.50 20.96
CA MET A 1 -1.77 -38.78 21.24
C MET A 1 -1.44 -37.92 20.02
N HIS A 2 -2.02 -36.72 19.94
CA HIS A 2 -1.29 -35.44 19.79
C HIS A 2 -0.19 -35.45 18.71
N CYS A 3 -0.63 -35.30 17.45
CA CYS A 3 0.22 -34.83 16.37
C CYS A 3 0.49 -33.34 16.63
N THR A 4 1.67 -33.04 17.17
CA THR A 4 2.10 -31.66 17.41
C THR A 4 2.64 -31.13 16.10
N THR A 5 1.82 -30.43 15.33
CA THR A 5 2.26 -29.66 14.17
C THR A 5 3.22 -28.58 14.68
N ALA A 6 4.51 -28.84 14.57
CA ALA A 6 5.54 -27.85 14.82
C ALA A 6 5.33 -26.70 13.83
N HIS A 7 4.78 -25.60 14.34
CA HIS A 7 4.76 -24.31 13.67
C HIS A 7 6.22 -23.89 13.50
N VAL A 8 6.82 -24.19 12.36
CA VAL A 8 8.05 -23.54 11.92
C VAL A 8 7.67 -22.07 11.70
N ARG A 9 7.77 -21.26 12.76
CA ARG A 9 7.87 -19.81 12.66
C ARG A 9 9.22 -19.54 11.99
N SER A 10 9.26 -19.62 10.66
CA SER A 10 10.26 -18.84 9.94
C SER A 10 10.03 -17.40 10.36
N HIS A 11 11.04 -16.77 10.94
CA HIS A 11 11.07 -15.33 11.13
C HIS A 11 11.21 -14.68 9.74
N LEU A 12 10.18 -14.82 8.90
CA LEU A 12 10.03 -13.92 7.77
C LEU A 12 9.84 -12.54 8.40
N SER A 13 10.76 -11.63 8.10
CA SER A 13 10.63 -10.23 8.47
C SER A 13 9.22 -9.77 8.09
N GLN A 14 8.50 -9.16 9.04
CA GLN A 14 7.16 -8.67 8.77
C GLN A 14 7.24 -7.58 7.71
N VAL A 15 6.34 -7.63 6.73
CA VAL A 15 6.24 -6.63 5.66
C VAL A 15 5.40 -5.48 6.21
N LYS A 16 5.99 -4.30 6.37
CA LYS A 16 5.29 -3.10 6.83
C LYS A 16 4.57 -2.45 5.65
N THR A 17 3.25 -2.37 5.75
CA THR A 17 2.37 -1.84 4.71
C THR A 17 1.54 -0.69 5.26
N VAL A 18 1.55 0.44 4.58
CA VAL A 18 0.65 1.57 4.84
C VAL A 18 -0.40 1.64 3.73
N VAL A 19 -1.67 1.72 4.11
CA VAL A 19 -2.79 1.91 3.17
C VAL A 19 -3.45 3.25 3.47
N ILE A 20 -3.32 4.20 2.56
CA ILE A 20 -3.90 5.54 2.68
C ILE A 20 -5.23 5.56 1.93
N GLY A 21 -6.30 5.89 2.64
CA GLY A 21 -7.69 5.70 2.20
C GLY A 21 -8.21 4.36 2.70
N LEU A 22 -9.02 4.38 3.77
CA LEU A 22 -9.59 3.15 4.33
C LEU A 22 -10.88 2.78 3.59
N GLY A 23 -11.73 3.77 3.33
CA GLY A 23 -13.08 3.54 2.81
C GLY A 23 -13.85 2.53 3.68
N ALA A 24 -14.45 1.52 3.06
CA ALA A 24 -15.13 0.43 3.77
C ALA A 24 -14.17 -0.57 4.47
N GLY A 25 -12.85 -0.40 4.33
CA GLY A 25 -11.84 -1.27 4.93
C GLY A 25 -11.59 -2.59 4.19
N LEU A 26 -12.20 -2.80 3.02
CA LEU A 26 -12.14 -4.07 2.28
C LEU A 26 -10.73 -4.43 1.82
N LEU A 27 -10.00 -3.49 1.22
CA LEU A 27 -8.63 -3.71 0.74
C LEU A 27 -7.66 -4.10 1.88
N PRO A 28 -7.53 -3.31 2.98
CA PRO A 28 -6.64 -3.69 4.06
C PRO A 28 -7.08 -4.99 4.76
N MET A 29 -8.39 -5.25 4.89
CA MET A 29 -8.87 -6.53 5.45
C MET A 29 -8.57 -7.73 4.55
N PHE A 30 -8.67 -7.56 3.24
CA PHE A 30 -8.28 -8.57 2.26
C PHE A 30 -6.78 -8.90 2.38
N LEU A 31 -5.92 -7.88 2.38
CA LEU A 31 -4.48 -8.05 2.57
C LEU A 31 -4.16 -8.71 3.92
N HIS A 32 -4.83 -8.26 4.99
CA HIS A 32 -4.67 -8.81 6.34
C HIS A 32 -5.01 -10.30 6.42
N GLY A 33 -6.09 -10.72 5.76
CA GLY A 33 -6.57 -12.11 5.72
C GLY A 33 -5.69 -13.01 4.85
N CYS A 34 -5.30 -12.54 3.67
CA CYS A 34 -4.54 -13.34 2.71
C CYS A 34 -3.04 -13.43 3.01
N MET A 35 -2.44 -12.43 3.67
CA MET A 35 -1.00 -12.32 3.88
C MET A 35 -0.64 -12.18 5.37
N GLN A 36 -0.28 -13.30 6.00
CA GLN A 36 0.00 -13.35 7.45
C GLN A 36 1.29 -12.65 7.89
N SER A 37 2.22 -12.42 6.96
CA SER A 37 3.46 -11.70 7.20
C SER A 37 3.30 -10.18 7.18
N MET A 38 2.15 -9.64 6.75
CA MET A 38 1.93 -8.20 6.67
C MET A 38 1.54 -7.61 8.04
N GLN A 39 2.16 -6.48 8.35
CA GLN A 39 1.79 -5.50 9.37
C GLN A 39 1.19 -4.29 8.63
N ILE A 40 -0.10 -4.03 8.82
CA ILE A 40 -0.86 -3.06 8.04
C ILE A 40 -1.29 -1.91 8.93
N GLU A 41 -0.95 -0.69 8.51
CA GLU A 41 -1.42 0.56 9.08
C GLU A 41 -2.34 1.25 8.05
N GLY A 42 -3.63 1.29 8.34
CA GLY A 42 -4.61 2.07 7.58
C GLY A 42 -4.59 3.53 8.02
N VAL A 43 -4.61 4.46 7.08
CA VAL A 43 -4.70 5.90 7.33
C VAL A 43 -5.98 6.43 6.70
N GLU A 44 -6.87 6.95 7.54
CA GLU A 44 -8.17 7.48 7.12
C GLU A 44 -8.34 8.90 7.62
N LEU A 45 -8.81 9.79 6.75
CA LEU A 45 -9.02 11.20 7.10
C LEU A 45 -10.31 11.37 7.91
N ASP A 46 -11.37 10.63 7.54
CA ASP A 46 -12.69 10.78 8.13
C ASP A 46 -13.00 9.70 9.17
N PRO A 47 -13.10 10.03 10.48
CA PRO A 47 -13.48 9.06 11.51
C PRO A 47 -14.86 8.42 11.28
N VAL A 48 -15.75 9.06 10.52
CA VAL A 48 -17.04 8.47 10.15
C VAL A 48 -16.85 7.25 9.25
N MET A 49 -15.91 7.29 8.29
CA MET A 49 -15.62 6.14 7.43
C MET A 49 -15.11 4.95 8.22
N LEU A 50 -14.25 5.17 9.20
CA LEU A 50 -13.77 4.10 10.10
C LEU A 50 -14.92 3.48 10.91
N ASN A 51 -15.85 4.29 11.42
CA ASN A 51 -17.03 3.77 12.13
C ASN A 51 -17.91 2.93 11.19
N LEU A 52 -18.16 3.39 9.97
CA LEU A 52 -18.92 2.64 8.97
C LEU A 52 -18.25 1.29 8.63
N ALA A 53 -16.93 1.30 8.44
CA ALA A 53 -16.15 0.10 8.18
C ALA A 53 -16.33 -0.95 9.29
N ARG A 54 -16.28 -0.52 10.56
CA ARG A 54 -16.45 -1.41 11.73
C ARG A 54 -17.89 -1.90 11.88
N ASP A 55 -18.85 -0.99 11.79
CA ASP A 55 -20.24 -1.26 12.13
C ASP A 55 -20.96 -2.06 11.03
N TYR A 56 -20.57 -1.89 9.76
CA TYR A 56 -21.30 -2.44 8.61
C TYR A 56 -20.48 -3.35 7.69
N PHE A 57 -19.15 -3.23 7.67
CA PHE A 57 -18.31 -3.97 6.71
C PHE A 57 -17.35 -4.98 7.37
N GLY A 58 -17.48 -5.21 8.68
CA GLY A 58 -16.71 -6.23 9.39
C GLY A 58 -15.22 -5.88 9.57
N PHE A 59 -14.88 -4.59 9.48
CA PHE A 59 -13.52 -4.14 9.70
C PHE A 59 -13.10 -4.36 11.16
N THR A 60 -11.93 -4.96 11.37
CA THR A 60 -11.41 -5.23 12.71
C THR A 60 -9.92 -4.90 12.79
N GLU A 61 -9.51 -4.30 13.92
CA GLU A 61 -8.10 -4.09 14.25
C GLU A 61 -7.61 -5.20 15.17
N ASP A 62 -6.33 -5.56 15.03
CA ASP A 62 -5.68 -6.52 15.89
C ASP A 62 -4.19 -6.15 16.08
N LYS A 63 -3.30 -7.13 16.27
CA LYS A 63 -1.85 -6.87 16.42
C LYS A 63 -1.14 -6.59 15.09
N ARG A 64 -1.77 -6.92 13.96
CA ARG A 64 -1.26 -6.77 12.59
C ARG A 64 -2.05 -5.79 11.74
N MET A 65 -3.24 -5.38 12.17
CA MET A 65 -4.05 -4.34 11.53
C MET A 65 -4.33 -3.20 12.51
N LYS A 66 -3.87 -2.00 12.19
CA LYS A 66 -4.10 -0.75 12.95
C LYS A 66 -4.66 0.33 12.05
N VAL A 67 -5.41 1.27 12.63
CA VAL A 67 -5.89 2.46 11.91
C VAL A 67 -5.49 3.75 12.62
N HIS A 68 -5.10 4.73 11.81
CA HIS A 68 -4.79 6.09 12.21
C HIS A 68 -5.82 7.04 11.58
N ILE A 69 -6.51 7.82 12.40
CA ILE A 69 -7.30 8.96 11.91
C ILE A 69 -6.35 10.13 11.69
N ALA A 70 -5.95 10.36 10.45
CA ALA A 70 -4.95 11.35 10.07
C ALA A 70 -5.03 11.70 8.58
N ASP A 71 -4.45 12.85 8.23
CA ASP A 71 -4.16 13.19 6.85
C ASP A 71 -3.01 12.32 6.32
N GLY A 72 -3.22 11.63 5.20
CA GLY A 72 -2.25 10.69 4.62
C GLY A 72 -0.94 11.33 4.16
N ILE A 73 -0.99 12.57 3.66
CA ILE A 73 0.19 13.31 3.22
C ILE A 73 1.04 13.70 4.43
N GLN A 74 0.38 14.21 5.46
CA GLN A 74 1.05 14.56 6.71
C GLN A 74 1.60 13.32 7.42
N PHE A 75 0.87 12.20 7.40
CA PHE A 75 1.33 10.92 7.95
C PHE A 75 2.65 10.46 7.31
N VAL A 76 2.74 10.43 5.97
CA VAL A 76 3.97 10.04 5.26
C VAL A 76 5.12 11.01 5.59
N ARG A 77 4.83 12.32 5.63
CA ARG A 77 5.84 13.34 5.98
C ARG A 77 6.37 13.14 7.41
N ASP A 78 5.50 12.89 8.37
CA ASP A 78 5.87 12.68 9.77
C ASP A 78 6.67 11.39 9.93
N TYR A 79 6.29 10.32 9.24
CA TYR A 79 7.06 9.08 9.19
C TYR A 79 8.48 9.31 8.66
N ARG A 80 8.62 10.04 7.54
CA ARG A 80 9.92 10.40 6.94
C ARG A 80 10.80 11.16 7.93
N ASN A 81 10.23 12.13 8.64
CA ASN A 81 10.94 12.94 9.61
C ASN A 81 11.42 12.11 10.81
N LEU A 82 10.59 11.18 11.30
CA LEU A 82 10.95 10.26 12.37
C LEU A 82 12.10 9.34 11.95
N PHE A 83 12.02 8.77 10.74
CA PHE A 83 13.05 7.91 10.18
C PHE A 83 14.39 8.66 10.03
N SER A 84 14.35 9.89 9.51
CA SER A 84 15.54 10.74 9.32
C SER A 84 16.17 11.22 10.63
N ALA A 85 15.36 11.44 11.66
CA ALA A 85 15.82 11.92 12.96
C ALA A 85 16.45 10.82 13.84
N GLY A 86 16.37 9.54 13.43
CA GLY A 86 16.88 8.41 14.23
C GLY A 86 16.17 8.22 15.57
N ASN A 87 15.00 8.84 15.75
CA ASN A 87 14.25 8.84 17.01
C ASN A 87 13.14 7.79 16.98
N GLU A 88 13.14 6.88 17.96
CA GLU A 88 11.98 6.01 18.24
C GLU A 88 10.83 6.87 18.80
N VAL A 89 9.77 7.06 18.01
CA VAL A 89 8.50 7.60 18.50
C VAL A 89 7.35 6.79 17.91
N LEU A 90 6.52 6.23 18.79
CA LEU A 90 5.25 5.60 18.43
C LEU A 90 4.28 6.65 17.87
N LEU A 91 3.84 6.47 16.62
CA LEU A 91 2.70 7.18 16.05
C LEU A 91 1.43 6.77 16.79
N SER A 92 1.10 7.47 17.88
CA SER A 92 -0.13 7.23 18.63
C SER A 92 -1.32 7.87 17.93
N SER A 93 -2.46 7.17 17.91
CA SER A 93 -3.71 7.47 17.21
C SER A 93 -4.41 8.80 17.53
N ASN A 94 -3.77 9.74 18.24
CA ASN A 94 -4.38 10.98 18.72
C ASN A 94 -3.50 12.25 18.58
N GLY A 95 -2.50 12.27 17.69
CA GLY A 95 -1.73 13.49 17.38
C GLY A 95 -0.98 14.12 18.58
N SER A 96 -0.90 13.43 19.71
CA SER A 96 -0.24 13.87 20.94
C SER A 96 0.84 12.86 21.31
N CYS A 97 2.09 13.32 21.28
CA CYS A 97 3.29 12.58 21.65
C CYS A 97 3.30 12.24 23.15
N LYS A 98 3.34 10.95 23.47
CA LYS A 98 3.76 10.45 24.79
C LYS A 98 4.70 9.26 24.62
N LEU A 99 5.77 9.26 25.43
CA LEU A 99 6.73 8.17 25.54
C LEU A 99 6.06 6.98 26.23
N SER A 100 6.12 5.80 25.58
CA SER A 100 6.00 4.54 26.28
C SER A 100 7.04 3.56 25.75
N ASP A 101 7.79 2.97 26.66
CA ASP A 101 8.83 1.99 26.41
C ASP A 101 8.25 0.70 25.80
N ALA A 102 8.53 0.47 24.52
CA ALA A 102 8.62 -0.86 23.92
C ALA A 102 9.31 -0.76 22.55
N GLU A 103 10.36 -1.56 22.38
CA GLU A 103 11.24 -1.70 21.21
C GLU A 103 10.48 -1.63 19.87
N SER A 104 10.61 -0.52 19.15
CA SER A 104 10.40 -0.53 17.71
C SER A 104 11.31 0.49 17.07
N ARG A 105 12.48 0.03 16.63
CA ARG A 105 13.24 0.73 15.60
C ARG A 105 12.26 1.02 14.47
N SER A 106 12.08 2.31 14.14
CA SER A 106 11.41 2.72 12.91
C SER A 106 12.21 2.16 11.74
N THR A 107 11.85 0.96 11.30
CA THR A 107 12.32 0.40 10.03
C THR A 107 11.52 1.05 8.92
N ALA A 108 12.15 1.29 7.77
CA ALA A 108 11.50 1.81 6.58
C ALA A 108 10.22 1.02 6.23
N ILE A 109 9.28 1.69 5.55
CA ILE A 109 8.03 1.07 5.10
C ILE A 109 8.32 0.23 3.86
N ASP A 110 7.78 -0.98 3.77
CA ASP A 110 8.00 -1.83 2.60
C ASP A 110 7.00 -1.55 1.50
N ILE A 111 5.75 -1.24 1.86
CA ILE A 111 4.68 -0.98 0.89
C ILE A 111 3.87 0.24 1.31
N ILE A 112 3.67 1.19 0.39
CA ILE A 112 2.70 2.28 0.55
C ILE A 112 1.66 2.15 -0.57
N ILE A 113 0.39 2.07 -0.20
CA ILE A 113 -0.74 2.01 -1.12
C ILE A 113 -1.58 3.28 -0.94
N VAL A 114 -1.90 3.97 -2.03
CA VAL A 114 -2.80 5.13 -2.04
C VAL A 114 -4.05 4.79 -2.84
N ASP A 115 -5.20 4.80 -2.16
CA ASP A 115 -6.53 4.58 -2.72
C ASP A 115 -7.52 5.61 -2.16
N VAL A 116 -7.26 6.89 -2.43
CA VAL A 116 -8.05 8.02 -1.91
C VAL A 116 -8.82 8.68 -3.05
N ASP A 117 -10.15 8.61 -3.06
CA ASP A 117 -10.96 9.35 -4.06
C ASP A 117 -10.87 10.87 -3.81
N SER A 118 -10.85 11.65 -4.88
CA SER A 118 -10.92 13.11 -4.85
C SER A 118 -12.37 13.54 -4.69
N SER A 119 -12.63 14.39 -3.70
CA SER A 119 -13.92 15.10 -3.60
C SER A 119 -14.05 16.23 -4.63
N ASP A 120 -12.95 16.63 -5.27
CA ASP A 120 -12.94 17.66 -6.30
C ASP A 120 -13.18 17.05 -7.69
N SER A 121 -14.32 17.39 -8.29
CA SER A 121 -14.73 16.93 -9.62
C SER A 121 -14.19 17.80 -10.76
N SER A 122 -13.55 18.93 -10.46
CA SER A 122 -13.13 19.94 -11.43
C SER A 122 -11.73 19.68 -12.02
N SER A 123 -10.86 18.97 -11.32
CA SER A 123 -9.46 18.73 -11.70
C SER A 123 -9.27 17.73 -12.85
N GLY A 124 -10.31 16.95 -13.21
CA GLY A 124 -10.22 15.87 -14.20
C GLY A 124 -9.47 14.61 -13.70
N LEU A 125 -8.84 14.68 -12.53
CA LEU A 125 -8.27 13.58 -11.78
C LEU A 125 -9.27 13.19 -10.67
N ARG A 126 -9.72 11.94 -10.69
CA ARG A 126 -10.70 11.45 -9.72
C ARG A 126 -10.01 10.70 -8.59
N CYS A 127 -9.15 9.73 -8.89
CA CYS A 127 -8.36 9.04 -7.88
C CYS A 127 -6.89 9.05 -8.34
N PRO A 128 -5.92 9.40 -7.49
CA PRO A 128 -6.12 9.92 -6.14
C PRO A 128 -6.56 11.40 -6.13
N ALA A 129 -6.76 12.01 -4.95
CA ALA A 129 -6.70 13.47 -4.84
C ALA A 129 -5.34 14.01 -5.34
N ALA A 130 -5.33 15.21 -5.96
CA ALA A 130 -4.17 15.70 -6.73
C ALA A 130 -2.88 15.81 -5.92
N ASP A 131 -2.98 16.16 -4.64
CA ASP A 131 -1.80 16.32 -3.77
C ASP A 131 -1.00 15.00 -3.58
N PHE A 132 -1.62 13.84 -3.81
CA PHE A 132 -0.95 12.52 -3.76
C PHE A 132 -0.13 12.18 -5.01
N VAL A 133 -0.13 13.02 -6.04
CA VAL A 133 0.69 12.83 -7.25
C VAL A 133 1.62 13.99 -7.53
N GLU A 134 1.73 14.94 -6.59
CA GLU A 134 2.69 16.03 -6.67
C GLU A 134 4.10 15.56 -6.34
N ASP A 135 5.11 16.19 -6.97
CA ASP A 135 6.51 15.75 -6.89
C ASP A 135 7.01 15.66 -5.44
N SER A 136 6.60 16.62 -4.61
CA SER A 136 6.98 16.65 -3.20
C SER A 136 6.43 15.46 -2.41
N PHE A 137 5.21 15.00 -2.70
CA PHE A 137 4.63 13.84 -2.06
C PHE A 137 5.30 12.57 -2.55
N LEU A 138 5.46 12.41 -3.87
CA LEU A 138 6.13 11.24 -4.46
C LEU A 138 7.56 11.08 -3.94
N GLN A 139 8.30 12.19 -3.77
CA GLN A 139 9.63 12.15 -3.16
C GLN A 139 9.59 11.74 -1.68
N ASN A 140 8.63 12.26 -0.89
CA ASN A 140 8.47 11.83 0.51
C ASN A 140 8.16 10.33 0.61
N VAL A 141 7.33 9.80 -0.29
CA VAL A 141 7.04 8.35 -0.38
C VAL A 141 8.33 7.58 -0.65
N LYS A 142 9.11 7.99 -1.66
CA LYS A 142 10.39 7.34 -1.99
C LYS A 142 11.36 7.33 -0.81
N ASP A 143 11.49 8.45 -0.10
CA ASP A 143 12.39 8.60 1.04
C ASP A 143 11.93 7.82 2.29
N THR A 144 10.66 7.43 2.33
CA THR A 144 10.05 6.67 3.42
C THR A 144 10.08 5.15 3.18
N LEU A 145 10.05 4.76 1.90
CA LEU A 145 10.10 3.37 1.49
C LEU A 145 11.48 2.75 1.72
N SER A 146 11.51 1.44 1.97
CA SER A 146 12.74 0.65 2.04
C SER A 146 13.42 0.60 0.67
N GLU A 147 14.68 0.14 0.61
CA GLU A 147 15.42 0.03 -0.66
C GLU A 147 14.70 -0.86 -1.68
N GLN A 148 13.94 -1.86 -1.22
CA GLN A 148 13.11 -2.74 -2.04
C GLN A 148 11.63 -2.36 -2.00
N GLY A 149 11.33 -1.15 -1.52
CA GLY A 149 9.98 -0.70 -1.26
C GLY A 149 9.14 -0.53 -2.52
N LEU A 150 7.84 -0.74 -2.34
CA LEU A 150 6.82 -0.68 -3.38
C LEU A 150 5.81 0.42 -3.07
N PHE A 151 5.67 1.36 -4.00
CA PHE A 151 4.56 2.29 -4.02
C PHE A 151 3.48 1.81 -4.97
N VAL A 152 2.22 1.79 -4.52
CA VAL A 152 1.06 1.42 -5.32
C VAL A 152 0.05 2.56 -5.28
N ILE A 153 -0.47 2.95 -6.44
CA ILE A 153 -1.49 4.01 -6.51
C ILE A 153 -2.56 3.67 -7.54
N ASN A 154 -3.82 3.83 -7.13
CA ASN A 154 -4.96 3.71 -8.02
C ASN A 154 -5.16 5.04 -8.77
N LEU A 155 -5.01 5.04 -10.09
CA LEU A 155 -5.14 6.22 -10.94
C LEU A 155 -6.41 6.15 -11.80
N VAL A 156 -7.38 7.00 -11.47
CA VAL A 156 -8.64 7.18 -12.19
C VAL A 156 -8.71 8.60 -12.70
N SER A 157 -8.60 8.74 -14.02
CA SER A 157 -8.76 10.04 -14.70
C SER A 157 -9.45 9.84 -16.05
N ARG A 158 -10.22 10.85 -16.47
CA ARG A 158 -10.81 10.90 -17.81
C ARG A 158 -9.90 11.59 -18.83
N SER A 159 -8.83 12.24 -18.36
CA SER A 159 -7.88 12.98 -19.20
C SER A 159 -6.62 12.14 -19.44
N PRO A 160 -6.35 11.70 -20.69
CA PRO A 160 -5.09 11.05 -21.02
C PRO A 160 -3.86 11.90 -20.66
N ALA A 161 -3.94 13.21 -20.87
CA ALA A 161 -2.84 14.13 -20.55
C ALA A 161 -2.51 14.16 -19.05
N ILE A 162 -3.52 14.07 -18.17
CA ILE A 162 -3.30 13.96 -16.72
C ILE A 162 -2.66 12.62 -16.37
N LYS A 163 -3.13 11.52 -16.98
CA LYS A 163 -2.51 10.20 -16.77
C LYS A 163 -1.04 10.22 -17.18
N ASP A 164 -0.72 10.75 -18.35
CA ASP A 164 0.64 10.83 -18.87
C ASP A 164 1.53 11.73 -18.01
N ALA A 165 1.00 12.83 -17.49
CA ALA A 165 1.72 13.71 -16.56
C ALA A 165 2.06 12.98 -15.25
N VAL A 166 1.10 12.30 -14.62
CA VAL A 166 1.33 11.52 -13.39
C VAL A 166 2.34 10.40 -13.63
N VAL A 167 2.19 9.65 -14.73
CA VAL A 167 3.14 8.61 -15.12
C VAL A 167 4.55 9.19 -15.30
N SER A 168 4.68 10.36 -15.93
CA SER A 168 5.98 11.01 -16.14
C SER A 168 6.66 11.39 -14.82
N ARG A 169 5.93 12.01 -13.88
CA ARG A 169 6.47 12.32 -12.54
C ARG A 169 6.90 11.06 -11.79
N MET A 170 6.07 10.01 -11.82
CA MET A 170 6.43 8.73 -11.18
C MET A 170 7.67 8.09 -11.82
N LYS A 171 7.86 8.22 -13.14
CA LYS A 171 9.09 7.77 -13.81
C LYS A 171 10.32 8.56 -13.40
N GLU A 172 10.20 9.82 -13.02
CA GLU A 172 11.34 10.60 -12.50
C GLU A 172 11.74 10.14 -11.10
N VAL A 173 10.75 9.79 -10.27
CA VAL A 173 10.96 9.41 -8.86
C VAL A 173 11.40 7.95 -8.71
N PHE A 174 10.68 6.99 -9.30
CA PHE A 174 10.89 5.55 -9.07
C PHE A 174 11.81 4.92 -10.12
N SER A 175 12.62 3.95 -9.70
CA SER A 175 13.62 3.28 -10.55
C SER A 175 12.94 2.43 -11.63
N HIS A 176 11.89 1.70 -11.23
CA HIS A 176 11.04 0.94 -12.14
C HIS A 176 9.58 1.33 -11.94
N LEU A 177 8.83 1.34 -13.05
CA LEU A 177 7.40 1.63 -13.02
C LEU A 177 6.65 0.57 -13.81
N PHE A 178 5.62 -0.02 -13.21
CA PHE A 178 4.72 -0.97 -13.85
C PHE A 178 3.27 -0.50 -13.75
N CYS A 179 2.41 -1.06 -14.58
CA CYS A 179 0.99 -0.79 -14.51
C CYS A 179 0.11 -2.01 -14.82
N ILE A 180 -1.09 -2.01 -14.24
CA ILE A 180 -2.19 -2.90 -14.62
C ILE A 180 -3.37 -2.03 -15.02
N GLN A 181 -3.93 -2.32 -16.20
CA GLN A 181 -5.22 -1.81 -16.62
C GLN A 181 -6.08 -2.99 -17.05
N LEU A 182 -7.24 -3.15 -16.40
CA LEU A 182 -8.19 -4.20 -16.76
C LEU A 182 -9.07 -3.74 -17.92
N GLU A 183 -9.50 -4.70 -18.75
CA GLU A 183 -10.37 -4.41 -19.89
C GLU A 183 -11.73 -3.94 -19.40
N GLY A 184 -12.25 -2.85 -19.99
CA GLY A 184 -13.52 -2.25 -19.58
C GLY A 184 -13.42 -1.31 -18.37
N GLU A 185 -12.30 -1.30 -17.65
CA GLU A 185 -12.08 -0.44 -16.49
C GLU A 185 -11.31 0.84 -16.85
N VAL A 186 -11.72 1.96 -16.24
CA VAL A 186 -11.02 3.25 -16.39
C VAL A 186 -9.82 3.40 -15.47
N ASN A 187 -9.73 2.51 -14.47
CA ASN A 187 -8.74 2.51 -13.41
C ASN A 187 -7.40 1.96 -13.92
N LEU A 188 -6.34 2.71 -13.70
CA LEU A 188 -4.97 2.30 -13.94
C LEU A 188 -4.27 2.15 -12.61
N VAL A 189 -3.84 0.95 -12.24
CA VAL A 189 -3.04 0.75 -11.03
C VAL A 189 -1.57 0.89 -11.41
N LEU A 190 -0.85 1.81 -10.79
CA LEU A 190 0.57 2.05 -11.00
C LEU A 190 1.38 1.48 -9.84
N PHE A 191 2.53 0.90 -10.16
CA PHE A 191 3.46 0.26 -9.22
C PHE A 191 4.85 0.88 -9.40
N GLY A 192 5.32 1.65 -8.44
CA GLY A 192 6.66 2.25 -8.42
C GLY A 192 7.59 1.50 -7.48
N LEU A 193 8.72 1.00 -7.97
CA LEU A 193 9.73 0.32 -7.15
C LEU A 193 10.93 1.24 -6.91
N CYS A 194 11.42 1.26 -5.67
CA CYS A 194 12.63 2.00 -5.31
C CYS A 194 13.92 1.29 -5.77
N SER A 195 13.90 -0.05 -5.80
CA SER A 195 15.09 -0.85 -6.11
C SER A 195 15.62 -0.61 -7.52
N GLU A 196 16.94 -0.58 -7.67
CA GLU A 196 17.64 -0.58 -8.96
C GLU A 196 17.80 -2.01 -9.52
N SER A 197 17.39 -3.04 -8.77
CA SER A 197 17.45 -4.43 -9.22
C SER A 197 16.50 -4.65 -10.40
N HIS A 198 17.07 -5.05 -11.53
CA HIS A 198 16.31 -5.33 -12.75
C HIS A 198 15.32 -6.49 -12.53
N ILE A 199 14.03 -6.22 -12.72
CA ILE A 199 13.00 -7.25 -12.82
C ILE A 199 12.76 -7.53 -14.31
N GLU A 200 13.14 -8.73 -14.74
CA GLU A 200 12.83 -9.22 -16.08
C GLU A 200 11.33 -9.56 -16.19
N GLU A 201 10.68 -9.14 -17.28
CA GLU A 201 9.25 -9.41 -17.49
C GLU A 201 8.93 -10.91 -17.50
N ASP A 202 9.89 -11.73 -17.96
CA ASP A 202 9.81 -13.18 -17.99
C ASP A 202 9.71 -13.81 -16.58
N CYS A 203 10.11 -13.08 -15.53
CA CYS A 203 9.99 -13.52 -14.15
C CYS A 203 8.61 -13.25 -13.53
N ILE A 204 7.78 -12.40 -14.15
CA ILE A 204 6.46 -12.00 -13.59
C ILE A 204 5.52 -13.19 -13.44
N PRO A 205 5.36 -14.11 -14.43
CA PRO A 205 4.51 -15.28 -14.28
C PRO A 205 4.92 -16.17 -13.11
N ASP A 206 6.22 -16.41 -12.94
CA ASP A 206 6.75 -17.21 -11.84
C ASP A 206 6.56 -16.52 -10.49
N ALA A 207 6.70 -15.19 -10.44
CA ALA A 207 6.40 -14.40 -9.25
C ALA A 207 4.91 -14.46 -8.90
N ALA A 208 4.00 -14.40 -9.89
CA ALA A 208 2.57 -14.55 -9.68
C ALA A 208 2.21 -15.92 -9.10
N LEU A 209 2.83 -17.00 -9.60
CA LEU A 209 2.65 -18.35 -9.05
C LEU A 209 3.19 -18.48 -7.62
N LYS A 210 4.29 -17.78 -7.29
CA LYS A 210 4.79 -17.73 -5.92
C LYS A 210 3.84 -16.94 -5.01
N LEU A 211 3.30 -15.82 -5.49
CA LEU A 211 2.31 -15.03 -4.77
C LEU A 211 1.06 -15.87 -4.48
N ASP A 212 0.54 -16.58 -5.47
CA ASP A 212 -0.63 -17.47 -5.29
C ASP A 212 -0.41 -18.51 -4.18
N LYS A 213 0.79 -19.11 -4.11
CA LYS A 213 1.15 -20.04 -3.02
C LYS A 213 1.25 -19.39 -1.64
N LEU A 214 1.56 -18.09 -1.58
CA LEU A 214 1.64 -17.33 -0.34
C LEU A 214 0.27 -16.81 0.11
N LEU A 215 -0.63 -16.54 -0.84
CA LEU A 215 -1.98 -16.11 -0.57
C LEU A 215 -2.76 -17.24 0.10
N LYS A 216 -3.20 -17.00 1.33
CA LYS A 216 -4.18 -17.86 1.99
C LYS A 216 -5.57 -17.45 1.53
N SER A 217 -5.92 -17.74 0.28
CA SER A 217 -7.27 -17.51 -0.21
C SER A 217 -8.17 -18.69 0.16
N GLU A 218 -9.30 -18.41 0.81
CA GLU A 218 -10.38 -19.40 0.98
C GLU A 218 -11.20 -19.58 -0.32
N HIS A 219 -10.97 -18.73 -1.33
CA HIS A 219 -11.72 -18.68 -2.58
C HIS A 219 -10.79 -18.81 -3.81
N PRO A 220 -10.77 -19.98 -4.47
CA PRO A 220 -9.93 -20.25 -5.66
C PRO A 220 -10.14 -19.26 -6.81
N GLU A 221 -11.37 -18.75 -6.98
CA GLU A 221 -11.74 -17.73 -7.98
C GLU A 221 -10.89 -16.45 -7.84
N ILE A 222 -10.62 -16.02 -6.60
CA ILE A 222 -9.84 -14.80 -6.32
C ILE A 222 -8.36 -15.03 -6.69
N SER A 223 -7.81 -16.17 -6.30
CA SER A 223 -6.46 -16.60 -6.66
C SER A 223 -6.24 -16.62 -8.18
N GLN A 224 -7.21 -17.18 -8.91
CA GLN A 224 -7.17 -17.20 -10.37
C GLN A 224 -7.25 -15.78 -10.96
N SER A 225 -8.15 -14.93 -10.44
CA SER A 225 -8.27 -13.53 -10.86
C SER A 225 -6.97 -12.75 -10.66
N ILE A 226 -6.29 -12.93 -9.51
CA ILE A 226 -4.99 -12.30 -9.22
C ILE A 226 -3.93 -12.77 -10.21
N THR A 227 -3.89 -14.09 -10.48
CA THR A 227 -2.93 -14.67 -11.42
C THR A 227 -3.15 -14.14 -12.84
N ASP A 228 -4.41 -13.99 -13.26
CA ASP A 228 -4.74 -13.46 -14.58
C ASP A 228 -4.52 -11.94 -14.68
N ALA A 229 -4.73 -11.21 -13.60
CA ALA A 229 -4.37 -9.79 -13.52
C ALA A 229 -2.85 -9.59 -13.59
N ALA A 230 -2.07 -10.44 -12.95
CA ALA A 230 -0.61 -10.37 -12.98
C ALA A 230 -0.03 -10.54 -14.40
N LYS A 231 -0.68 -11.35 -15.26
CA LYS A 231 -0.32 -11.47 -16.68
C LYS A 231 -0.53 -10.17 -17.48
N LYS A 232 -1.33 -9.24 -16.97
CA LYS A 232 -1.59 -7.93 -17.59
C LYS A 232 -0.65 -6.83 -17.10
N LEU A 233 0.27 -7.15 -16.19
CA LEU A 233 1.29 -6.22 -15.72
C LEU A 233 2.20 -5.80 -16.88
N LYS A 234 2.36 -4.49 -17.09
CA LYS A 234 3.20 -3.93 -18.15
C LYS A 234 4.26 -3.03 -17.54
N ARG A 235 5.49 -3.12 -18.03
CA ARG A 235 6.55 -2.19 -17.64
C ARG A 235 6.43 -0.86 -18.39
N LEU A 236 6.61 0.23 -17.68
CA LEU A 236 6.61 1.60 -18.20
C LEU A 236 8.00 2.26 -18.13
N LYS A 237 8.87 1.79 -17.23
CA LYS A 237 10.28 2.20 -17.04
C LYS A 237 11.10 1.03 -16.50
#